data_AF-A0A838RBW4-F1
#
_entry.id   AF-A0A838RBW4-F1
#
_cell.length_a   1.000
_cell.length_b   1.000
_cell.length_c   1.000
_cell.angle_alpha   90.00
_cell.angle_beta   90.00
_cell.angle_gamma   90.00
#
_symmetry.space_group_name_H-M   'P 1'
#
loop_
_entity.id
_entity.type
_entity.pdbx_description
1 polymer ?
#
loop_
_entity_poly.entity_id
_entity_poly.type
_entity_poly.pdbx_seq_one_letter_code
_entity_poly.pdbx_strand_id
1 'polypeptide(L)'
;MPAAIDLVTRTLVVIALAYASIVALTHWAVRQRRISPFGAWPRFIRRASEPVLLPLERRVLRAGGNPQDAPLWLLGAVIAGGLLLLSLTHWLLGLAGTLIAMASAGPRAWVRLLVSAVFTILMAAIFIRVIASWFGISPYRPWMRPIMVLTDWLIEPLRRILPPFGMFDMSPMVAWLVLWVVRGFLMGVI
;
A
#
# COMPACT_ATOMS: atom_id res chain seq x y z
N MET A 1 0.61 23.46 -2.16
CA MET A 1 -0.20 23.05 -0.99
C MET A 1 0.07 21.62 -0.52
N PRO A 2 -0.03 20.55 -1.35
CA PRO A 2 0.20 19.17 -0.89
C PRO A 2 1.64 18.90 -0.40
N ALA A 3 2.65 19.48 -1.07
CA ALA A 3 4.05 19.36 -0.63
C ALA A 3 4.34 20.02 0.73
N ALA A 4 3.64 21.11 1.05
CA ALA A 4 3.79 21.78 2.35
C ALA A 4 3.18 20.95 3.48
N ILE A 5 2.00 20.35 3.25
CA ILE A 5 1.35 19.45 4.21
C ILE A 5 2.20 18.21 4.46
N ASP A 6 2.71 17.58 3.40
CA ASP A 6 3.60 16.42 3.53
C ASP A 6 4.90 16.76 4.29
N LEU A 7 5.55 17.88 3.95
CA LEU A 7 6.75 18.34 4.64
C LEU A 7 6.49 18.57 6.14
N VAL A 8 5.40 19.25 6.48
CA VAL A 8 5.03 19.50 7.88
C VAL A 8 4.76 18.19 8.62
N THR A 9 3.95 17.29 8.04
CA THR A 9 3.64 15.98 8.66
C THR A 9 4.91 15.15 8.87
N ARG A 10 5.79 15.06 7.87
CA ARG A 10 7.08 14.34 8.00
C ARG A 10 7.96 14.94 9.08
N THR A 11 8.09 16.27 9.10
CA THR A 11 8.93 16.96 10.08
C THR A 11 8.40 16.74 11.50
N LEU A 12 7.09 16.81 11.71
CA LEU A 12 6.46 16.52 12.99
C LEU A 12 6.68 15.08 13.45
N VAL A 13 6.51 14.09 12.56
CA VAL A 13 6.75 12.68 12.89
C VAL A 13 8.22 12.43 13.21
N VAL A 14 9.15 13.04 12.46
CA VAL A 14 10.60 12.92 12.72
C VAL A 14 10.97 13.54 14.05
N ILE A 15 10.45 14.73 14.38
CA ILE A 15 10.68 15.37 15.69
C ILE A 15 10.15 14.49 16.82
N ALA A 16 8.93 13.97 16.69
CA ALA A 16 8.33 13.09 17.68
C ALA A 16 9.14 11.79 17.86
N LEU A 17 9.61 11.20 16.76
CA LEU A 17 10.43 9.99 16.76
C LEU A 17 11.79 10.25 17.39
N ALA A 18 12.44 11.36 17.07
CA ALA A 18 13.72 11.75 17.65
C ALA A 18 13.58 11.94 19.18
N TYR A 19 12.54 12.65 19.61
CA TYR A 19 12.22 12.81 21.03
C TYR A 19 12.00 11.46 21.73
N ALA A 20 11.15 10.59 21.16
CA ALA A 20 10.88 9.26 21.70
C ALA A 20 12.14 8.38 21.78
N SER A 21 13.00 8.46 20.76
CA SER A 21 14.27 7.73 20.69
C SER A 21 15.24 8.20 21.76
N ILE A 22 15.37 9.51 21.97
CA ILE A 22 16.23 10.08 23.03
C ILE A 22 15.76 9.59 24.41
N VAL A 23 14.45 9.63 24.68
CA VAL A 23 13.87 9.17 25.94
C VAL A 23 14.11 7.66 26.14
N ALA A 24 13.81 6.85 25.13
CA ALA A 24 14.00 5.39 25.18
C ALA A 24 15.47 4.99 25.36
N LEU A 25 16.39 5.61 24.61
CA LEU A 25 17.83 5.36 24.70
C LEU A 25 18.38 5.78 26.07
N THR A 26 17.95 6.92 26.60
CA THR A 26 18.40 7.38 27.92
C THR A 26 17.95 6.41 29.01
N HIS A 27 16.69 5.97 28.98
CA HIS A 27 16.19 4.97 29.93
C HIS A 27 16.88 3.61 29.79
N TRP A 28 17.11 3.15 28.56
CA TRP A 28 17.86 1.91 28.29
C TRP A 28 19.30 1.99 28.80
N ALA A 29 19.99 3.11 28.58
CA ALA A 29 21.38 3.31 29.00
C ALA A 29 21.53 3.34 30.54
N VAL A 30 20.55 3.92 31.24
CA VAL A 30 20.48 3.87 32.72
C VAL A 30 20.22 2.44 33.20
N ARG A 31 19.30 1.69 32.53
CA ARG A 31 19.01 0.28 32.86
C ARG A 31 20.22 -0.63 32.69
N GLN A 32 21.01 -0.43 31.64
CA GLN A 32 22.25 -1.18 31.36
C GLN A 32 23.43 -0.74 32.24
N ARG A 33 23.21 0.12 33.24
CA ARG A 33 24.24 0.70 34.12
C ARG A 33 25.38 1.42 33.38
N ARG A 34 25.15 1.85 32.13
CA ARG A 34 26.11 2.58 31.30
C ARG A 34 26.21 4.06 31.72
N ILE A 35 25.11 4.61 32.26
CA ILE A 35 25.01 6.00 32.73
C ILE A 35 24.45 5.99 34.15
N SER A 36 24.98 6.85 35.03
CA SER A 36 24.48 6.96 36.40
C SER A 36 23.07 7.57 36.43
N PRO A 37 22.13 7.03 37.24
CA PRO A 37 20.76 7.55 37.31
C PRO A 37 20.68 8.99 37.84
N PHE A 38 21.68 9.42 38.61
CA PHE A 38 21.71 10.70 39.33
C PHE A 38 22.39 11.83 38.53
N GLY A 39 22.85 11.55 37.31
CA GLY A 39 23.46 12.56 36.44
C GLY A 39 22.52 13.73 36.11
N ALA A 40 23.09 14.87 35.68
CA ALA A 40 22.29 16.02 35.25
C ALA A 40 21.42 15.70 34.01
N TRP A 41 21.99 14.95 33.05
CA TRP A 41 21.32 14.58 31.80
C TRP A 41 20.10 13.66 32.00
N PRO A 42 20.19 12.50 32.70
CA PRO A 42 19.02 11.65 32.96
C PRO A 42 17.92 12.35 33.76
N ARG A 43 18.28 13.23 34.71
CA ARG A 43 17.30 14.04 35.46
C ARG A 43 16.55 15.01 34.56
N PHE A 44 17.25 15.65 33.62
CA PHE A 44 16.63 16.54 32.65
C PHE A 44 15.66 15.79 31.73
N ILE A 45 16.11 14.68 31.12
CA ILE A 45 15.29 13.87 30.22
C ILE A 45 14.04 13.34 30.94
N ARG A 46 14.18 12.86 32.18
CA ARG A 46 13.03 12.43 32.99
C ARG A 46 12.04 13.56 33.22
N ARG A 47 12.48 14.74 33.68
CA ARG A 47 11.59 15.89 33.90
C ARG A 47 10.87 16.32 32.61
N ALA A 48 11.58 16.30 31.48
CA ALA A 48 11.01 16.66 30.18
C ALA A 48 10.00 15.62 29.67
N SER A 49 10.22 14.34 29.97
CA SER A 49 9.39 13.23 29.47
C SER A 49 8.31 12.72 30.41
N GLU A 50 8.39 13.02 31.71
CA GLU A 50 7.37 12.72 32.72
C GLU A 50 5.94 13.09 32.28
N PRO A 51 5.63 14.29 31.75
CA PRO A 51 4.25 14.62 31.36
C PRO A 51 3.70 13.72 30.25
N VAL A 52 4.56 13.19 29.37
CA VAL A 52 4.17 12.33 28.25
C VAL A 52 4.20 10.85 28.65
N LEU A 53 5.14 10.46 29.50
CA LEU A 53 5.33 9.08 29.96
C LEU A 53 4.29 8.65 30.99
N LEU A 54 3.92 9.51 31.95
CA LEU A 54 2.96 9.18 33.02
C LEU A 54 1.61 8.64 32.53
N PRO A 55 0.92 9.25 31.54
CA PRO A 55 -0.33 8.69 31.04
C PRO A 55 -0.13 7.33 30.36
N LEU A 56 1.02 7.11 29.73
CA LEU A 56 1.35 5.85 29.08
C LEU A 56 1.70 4.77 30.12
N GLU A 57 2.49 5.11 31.13
CA GLU A 57 2.83 4.25 32.26
C GLU A 57 1.57 3.74 32.96
N ARG A 58 0.59 4.63 33.21
CA ARG A 58 -0.71 4.25 33.75
C ARG A 58 -1.47 3.28 32.86
N ARG A 59 -1.38 3.42 31.52
CA ARG A 59 -2.02 2.50 30.57
C ARG A 59 -1.31 1.14 30.53
N VAL A 60 0.02 1.12 30.52
CA VAL A 60 0.83 -0.09 30.55
C VAL A 60 0.58 -0.88 31.84
N LEU A 61 0.53 -0.20 32.99
CA LEU A 61 0.19 -0.80 34.28
C LEU A 61 -1.21 -1.42 34.29
N ARG A 62 -2.22 -0.74 33.73
CA ARG A 62 -3.59 -1.28 33.60
C ARG A 62 -3.65 -2.51 32.69
N ALA A 63 -2.78 -2.57 31.69
CA ALA A 63 -2.64 -3.73 30.80
C ALA A 63 -1.82 -4.88 31.42
N GLY A 64 -1.37 -4.76 32.68
CA GLY A 64 -0.57 -5.76 33.37
C GLY A 64 0.92 -5.76 33.00
N GLY A 65 1.41 -4.72 32.31
CA GLY A 65 2.80 -4.58 31.90
C GLY A 65 3.70 -3.91 32.94
N ASN A 66 5.01 -4.03 32.76
CA ASN A 66 6.00 -3.39 33.63
C ASN A 66 6.14 -1.88 33.29
N PRO A 67 5.95 -0.96 34.26
CA PRO A 67 6.08 0.48 34.02
C PRO A 67 7.49 0.92 33.57
N GLN A 68 8.52 0.14 33.88
CA GLN A 68 9.90 0.43 33.44
C GLN A 68 10.08 0.32 31.92
N ASP A 69 9.19 -0.39 31.22
CA ASP A 69 9.21 -0.52 29.76
C ASP A 69 8.41 0.59 29.06
N ALA A 70 7.77 1.50 29.80
CA ALA A 70 6.97 2.61 29.25
C ALA A 70 7.71 3.48 28.20
N PRO A 71 9.01 3.78 28.30
CA PRO A 71 9.76 4.50 27.27
C PRO A 71 9.82 3.76 25.92
N LEU A 72 9.89 2.42 25.94
CA LEU A 72 9.88 1.61 24.73
C LEU A 72 8.48 1.58 24.10
N TRP A 73 7.44 1.49 24.93
CA TRP A 73 6.06 1.63 24.48
C TRP A 73 5.78 3.01 23.88
N LEU A 74 6.39 4.07 24.41
CA LEU A 74 6.27 5.42 23.87
C LEU A 74 6.89 5.49 22.47
N LEU A 75 8.09 4.91 22.30
CA LEU A 75 8.74 4.80 20.99
C LEU A 75 7.89 3.99 20.00
N GLY A 76 7.37 2.83 20.42
CA GLY A 76 6.48 2.02 19.59
C GLY A 76 5.20 2.77 19.20
N ALA A 77 4.57 3.47 20.14
CA ALA A 77 3.37 4.27 19.89
C ALA A 77 3.63 5.43 18.93
N VAL A 78 4.78 6.10 19.05
CA VAL A 78 5.18 7.20 18.15
C VAL A 78 5.50 6.68 16.75
N ILE A 79 6.17 5.52 16.63
CA ILE A 79 6.41 4.88 15.33
C ILE A 79 5.08 4.50 14.68
N ALA A 80 4.22 3.77 15.38
CA ALA A 80 2.94 3.31 14.84
C ALA A 80 2.02 4.49 14.48
N GLY A 81 1.90 5.46 15.40
CA GLY A 81 1.10 6.67 15.18
C GLY A 81 1.65 7.54 14.05
N GLY A 82 2.99 7.69 13.97
CA GLY A 82 3.66 8.42 12.91
C GLY A 82 3.48 7.78 11.54
N LEU A 83 3.64 6.46 11.45
CA LEU A 83 3.39 5.69 10.22
C LEU A 83 1.93 5.80 9.78
N LEU A 84 1.00 5.66 10.72
CA LEU A 84 -0.43 5.78 10.44
C LEU A 84 -0.77 7.17 9.94
N LEU A 85 -0.26 8.22 10.60
CA LEU A 85 -0.47 9.60 10.20
C LEU A 85 0.08 9.87 8.79
N LEU A 86 1.32 9.45 8.53
CA LEU A 86 1.93 9.59 7.20
C LEU A 86 1.13 8.85 6.13
N SER A 87 0.77 7.60 6.38
CA SER A 87 -0.02 6.78 5.46
C SER A 87 -1.37 7.44 5.17
N LEU A 88 -2.05 7.94 6.19
CA LEU A 88 -3.34 8.60 6.06
C LEU A 88 -3.21 9.92 5.28
N THR A 89 -2.20 10.73 5.57
CA THR A 89 -1.95 11.98 4.84
C THR A 89 -1.68 11.71 3.36
N HIS A 90 -0.82 10.75 3.04
CA HIS A 90 -0.54 10.39 1.64
C HIS A 90 -1.79 9.87 0.92
N TRP A 91 -2.57 9.01 1.59
CA TRP A 91 -3.81 8.48 1.03
C TRP A 91 -4.84 9.58 0.76
N LEU A 92 -5.05 10.50 1.71
CA LEU A 92 -5.99 11.61 1.56
C LEU A 92 -5.56 12.60 0.47
N LEU A 93 -4.27 12.96 0.42
CA LEU A 93 -3.73 13.84 -0.61
C LEU A 93 -3.82 13.18 -2.00
N GLY A 94 -3.55 11.88 -2.09
CA GLY A 94 -3.70 11.11 -3.32
C GLY A 94 -5.15 11.02 -3.79
N LEU A 95 -6.08 10.77 -2.86
CA LEU A 95 -7.51 10.76 -3.15
C LEU A 95 -7.99 12.13 -3.63
N ALA A 96 -7.65 13.21 -2.92
CA ALA A 96 -7.99 14.57 -3.33
C ALA A 96 -7.41 14.93 -4.71
N GLY A 97 -6.14 14.59 -4.97
CA GLY A 97 -5.51 14.78 -6.27
C GLY A 97 -6.23 14.02 -7.38
N THR A 98 -6.66 12.78 -7.10
CA THR A 98 -7.43 11.95 -8.03
C THR A 98 -8.80 12.57 -8.31
N LEU A 99 -9.52 12.99 -7.27
CA LEU A 99 -10.85 13.61 -7.41
C LEU A 99 -10.78 14.95 -8.17
N ILE A 100 -9.79 15.79 -7.89
CA ILE A 100 -9.57 17.07 -8.59
C ILE A 100 -9.19 16.80 -10.05
N ALA A 101 -8.31 15.83 -10.31
CA ALA A 101 -7.98 15.41 -11.67
C ALA A 101 -9.25 14.92 -12.38
N MET A 102 -10.07 14.07 -11.77
CA MET A 102 -11.31 13.58 -12.38
C MET A 102 -12.34 14.69 -12.62
N ALA A 103 -12.43 15.68 -11.72
CA ALA A 103 -13.30 16.84 -11.87
C ALA A 103 -12.84 17.79 -12.99
N SER A 104 -11.54 17.88 -13.23
CA SER A 104 -10.94 18.78 -14.24
C SER A 104 -10.64 18.11 -15.58
N ALA A 105 -10.58 16.78 -15.63
CA ALA A 105 -10.01 16.09 -16.79
C ALA A 105 -10.99 15.86 -17.95
N GLY A 106 -12.17 16.49 -17.88
CA GLY A 106 -13.15 16.53 -18.96
C GLY A 106 -13.62 15.14 -19.42
N PRO A 107 -14.45 15.08 -20.48
CA PRO A 107 -14.98 13.81 -20.98
C PRO A 107 -13.88 12.82 -21.42
N ARG A 108 -12.75 13.32 -21.90
CA ARG A 108 -11.63 12.50 -22.41
C ARG A 108 -10.99 11.64 -21.33
N ALA A 109 -10.84 12.13 -20.11
CA ALA A 109 -10.24 11.33 -19.04
C ALA A 109 -11.15 10.22 -18.53
N TRP A 110 -12.46 10.45 -18.51
CA TRP A 110 -13.43 9.39 -18.23
C TRP A 110 -13.35 8.29 -19.28
N VAL A 111 -13.23 8.65 -20.56
CA VAL A 111 -13.01 7.68 -21.64
C VAL A 111 -11.70 6.92 -21.44
N ARG A 112 -10.58 7.59 -21.16
CA ARG A 112 -9.29 6.92 -20.87
C ARG A 112 -9.38 5.96 -19.69
N LEU A 113 -10.10 6.34 -18.62
CA LEU A 113 -10.29 5.49 -17.45
C LEU A 113 -11.10 4.24 -17.82
N LEU A 114 -12.24 4.41 -18.49
CA LEU A 114 -13.10 3.30 -18.91
C LEU A 114 -12.34 2.35 -19.85
N VAL A 115 -11.65 2.89 -20.86
CA VAL A 115 -10.81 2.10 -21.77
C VAL A 115 -9.75 1.35 -20.95
N SER A 116 -8.98 2.04 -20.11
CA SER A 116 -7.96 1.40 -19.30
C SER A 116 -8.52 0.29 -18.39
N ALA A 117 -9.67 0.51 -17.75
CA ALA A 117 -10.32 -0.46 -16.88
C ALA A 117 -10.76 -1.70 -17.66
N VAL A 118 -11.45 -1.52 -18.79
CA VAL A 118 -11.91 -2.62 -19.65
C VAL A 118 -10.73 -3.48 -20.13
N PHE A 119 -9.68 -2.86 -20.69
CA PHE A 119 -8.51 -3.60 -21.16
C PHE A 119 -7.80 -4.34 -20.00
N THR A 120 -7.70 -3.71 -18.82
CA THR A 120 -7.09 -4.35 -17.64
C THR A 120 -7.88 -5.60 -17.23
N ILE A 121 -9.21 -5.52 -17.18
CA ILE A 121 -10.08 -6.65 -16.83
C ILE A 121 -9.96 -7.77 -17.87
N LEU A 122 -9.99 -7.45 -19.17
CA LEU A 122 -9.83 -8.44 -20.24
C LEU A 122 -8.47 -9.13 -20.19
N MET A 123 -7.39 -8.37 -20.04
CA MET A 123 -6.04 -8.91 -19.94
C MET A 123 -5.87 -9.79 -18.68
N ALA A 124 -6.45 -9.38 -17.55
CA ALA A 124 -6.47 -10.17 -16.33
C ALA A 124 -7.27 -11.48 -16.51
N ALA A 125 -8.43 -11.43 -17.18
CA ALA A 125 -9.23 -12.61 -17.48
C ALA A 125 -8.45 -13.61 -18.37
N ILE A 126 -7.76 -13.12 -19.41
CA ILE A 126 -6.89 -13.97 -20.24
C ILE A 126 -5.74 -14.55 -19.42
N PHE A 127 -5.11 -13.76 -18.55
CA PHE A 127 -4.04 -14.22 -17.69
C PHE A 127 -4.50 -15.32 -16.72
N ILE A 128 -5.67 -15.15 -16.09
CA ILE A 128 -6.27 -16.19 -15.24
C ILE A 128 -6.55 -17.46 -16.05
N ARG A 129 -7.03 -17.34 -17.29
CA ARG A 129 -7.26 -18.48 -18.18
C ARG A 129 -5.97 -19.25 -18.50
N VAL A 130 -4.86 -18.55 -18.75
CA VAL A 130 -3.54 -19.16 -18.97
C VAL A 130 -3.03 -19.86 -17.71
N ILE A 131 -3.18 -19.25 -16.55
CA ILE A 131 -2.83 -19.90 -15.28
C ILE A 131 -3.69 -21.14 -15.07
N ALA A 132 -5.01 -21.02 -15.27
CA ALA A 132 -5.94 -22.13 -15.11
C ALA A 132 -5.60 -23.32 -16.02
N SER A 133 -5.11 -23.08 -17.24
CA SER A 133 -4.70 -24.17 -18.14
C SER A 133 -3.44 -24.88 -17.65
N TRP A 134 -2.46 -24.17 -17.09
CA TRP A 134 -1.26 -24.78 -16.49
C TRP A 134 -1.59 -25.68 -15.30
N PHE A 135 -2.59 -25.32 -14.51
CA PHE A 135 -3.07 -26.12 -13.39
C PHE A 135 -4.13 -27.17 -13.77
N GLY A 136 -4.44 -27.34 -15.07
CA GLY A 136 -5.44 -28.31 -15.53
C GLY A 136 -6.87 -28.03 -15.06
N ILE A 137 -7.19 -26.77 -14.74
CA ILE A 137 -8.51 -26.39 -14.24
C ILE A 137 -9.51 -26.31 -15.41
N SER A 138 -10.60 -27.05 -15.29
CA SER A 138 -11.66 -27.11 -16.30
C SER A 138 -12.39 -25.77 -16.51
N PRO A 139 -12.48 -25.24 -17.75
CA PRO A 139 -13.21 -24.02 -18.10
C PRO A 139 -14.68 -23.98 -17.70
N TYR A 140 -15.29 -25.15 -17.49
CA TYR A 140 -16.72 -25.28 -17.17
C TYR A 140 -17.05 -24.99 -15.69
N ARG A 141 -16.03 -24.76 -14.84
CA ARG A 141 -16.26 -24.43 -13.42
C ARG A 141 -17.04 -23.11 -13.27
N PRO A 142 -17.97 -23.00 -12.31
CA PRO A 142 -18.83 -21.82 -12.16
C PRO A 142 -18.07 -20.49 -12.06
N TRP A 143 -16.94 -20.47 -11.35
CA TRP A 143 -16.11 -19.27 -11.20
C TRP A 143 -15.28 -18.93 -12.44
N MET A 144 -15.09 -19.87 -13.37
CA MET A 144 -14.41 -19.63 -14.66
C MET A 144 -15.35 -19.10 -15.74
N ARG A 145 -16.66 -19.33 -15.62
CA ARG A 145 -17.67 -18.83 -16.57
C ARG A 145 -17.55 -17.35 -16.91
N PRO A 146 -17.44 -16.40 -15.95
CA PRO A 146 -17.29 -14.99 -16.30
C PRO A 146 -16.01 -14.71 -17.10
N ILE A 147 -14.92 -15.41 -16.78
CA ILE A 147 -13.65 -15.29 -17.51
C ILE A 147 -13.80 -15.79 -18.95
N MET A 148 -14.48 -16.93 -19.15
CA MET A 148 -14.74 -17.49 -20.47
C MET A 148 -15.61 -16.54 -21.31
N VAL A 149 -16.73 -16.08 -20.75
CA VAL A 149 -17.62 -15.10 -21.42
C VAL A 149 -16.89 -13.83 -21.84
N LEU A 150 -16.02 -13.30 -20.97
CA LEU A 150 -15.25 -12.09 -21.25
C LEU A 150 -14.16 -12.29 -22.33
N THR A 151 -13.69 -13.52 -22.56
CA THR A 151 -12.51 -13.77 -23.39
C THR A 151 -12.78 -14.60 -24.64
N ASP A 152 -13.85 -15.39 -24.68
CA ASP A 152 -14.15 -16.31 -25.78
C ASP A 152 -14.45 -15.58 -27.09
N TRP A 153 -15.13 -14.43 -27.05
CA TRP A 153 -15.39 -13.64 -28.26
C TRP A 153 -14.11 -13.17 -28.98
N LEU A 154 -12.99 -13.07 -28.25
CA LEU A 154 -11.68 -12.68 -28.77
C LEU A 154 -10.83 -13.92 -29.10
N ILE A 155 -10.84 -14.93 -28.21
CA ILE A 155 -9.98 -16.12 -28.32
C ILE A 155 -10.50 -17.09 -29.38
N GLU A 156 -11.82 -17.28 -29.50
CA GLU A 156 -12.40 -18.26 -30.43
C GLU A 156 -12.14 -17.92 -31.90
N PRO A 157 -12.23 -16.65 -32.36
CA PRO A 157 -11.77 -16.28 -33.71
C PRO A 157 -10.28 -16.52 -33.92
N LEU A 158 -9.44 -16.24 -32.91
CA LEU A 158 -7.99 -16.47 -33.01
C LEU A 158 -7.64 -17.96 -33.12
N ARG A 159 -8.37 -18.82 -32.40
CA ARG A 159 -8.24 -20.28 -32.50
C ARG A 159 -8.56 -20.85 -33.89
N ARG A 160 -9.40 -20.17 -34.66
CA ARG A 160 -9.72 -20.56 -36.04
C ARG A 160 -8.61 -20.22 -37.03
N ILE A 161 -7.78 -19.23 -36.70
CA ILE A 161 -6.69 -18.74 -37.56
C ILE A 161 -5.37 -19.41 -37.19
N LEU A 162 -5.14 -19.62 -35.90
CA LEU A 162 -3.91 -20.21 -35.38
C LEU A 162 -4.01 -21.75 -35.40
N PRO A 163 -3.04 -22.46 -35.99
CA PRO A 163 -2.98 -23.91 -35.87
C PRO A 163 -2.75 -24.31 -34.40
N PRO A 164 -3.37 -25.40 -33.92
CA PRO A 164 -3.14 -25.88 -32.57
C PRO A 164 -1.69 -26.33 -32.40
N PHE A 165 -0.94 -25.66 -31.51
CA PHE A 165 0.45 -26.03 -31.18
C PHE A 165 0.48 -27.12 -30.10
N GLY A 166 0.20 -28.37 -30.50
CA GLY A 166 0.24 -29.51 -29.60
C GLY A 166 -0.80 -29.41 -28.46
N MET A 167 -0.40 -29.73 -27.22
CA MET A 167 -1.28 -29.64 -26.03
C MET A 167 -1.46 -28.20 -25.50
N PHE A 168 -0.73 -27.23 -26.02
CA PHE A 168 -0.74 -25.85 -25.52
C PHE A 168 -1.47 -24.92 -26.49
N ASP A 169 -2.59 -24.38 -26.05
CA ASP A 169 -3.30 -23.34 -26.79
C ASP A 169 -2.55 -22.00 -26.65
N MET A 170 -1.91 -21.56 -27.74
CA MET A 170 -1.19 -20.28 -27.82
C MET A 170 -2.12 -19.09 -28.07
N SER A 171 -3.40 -19.33 -28.41
CA SER A 171 -4.38 -18.29 -28.72
C SER A 171 -4.57 -17.26 -27.60
N PRO A 172 -4.60 -17.63 -26.30
CA PRO A 172 -4.65 -16.68 -25.20
C PRO A 172 -3.44 -15.73 -25.16
N MET A 173 -2.24 -16.20 -25.49
CA MET A 173 -1.03 -15.36 -25.50
C MET A 173 -1.09 -14.34 -26.64
N VAL A 174 -1.53 -14.78 -27.82
CA VAL A 174 -1.75 -13.90 -28.97
C VAL A 174 -2.86 -12.88 -28.68
N ALA A 175 -3.97 -13.31 -28.09
CA ALA A 175 -5.06 -12.44 -27.68
C ALA A 175 -4.60 -11.36 -26.69
N TRP A 176 -3.77 -11.74 -25.71
CA TRP A 176 -3.19 -10.80 -24.75
C TRP A 176 -2.30 -9.76 -25.44
N LEU A 177 -1.44 -10.19 -26.38
CA LEU A 177 -0.59 -9.29 -27.14
C LEU A 177 -1.40 -8.31 -28.00
N VAL A 178 -2.43 -8.79 -28.69
CA VAL A 178 -3.34 -7.95 -29.47
C VAL A 178 -4.00 -6.90 -28.58
N LEU A 179 -4.54 -7.28 -27.42
CA LEU A 179 -5.12 -6.34 -26.47
C LEU A 179 -4.10 -5.31 -25.97
N TRP A 180 -2.86 -5.72 -25.71
CA TRP A 180 -1.80 -4.81 -25.26
C TRP A 180 -1.48 -3.74 -26.32
N VAL A 181 -1.32 -4.15 -27.58
CA VAL A 181 -1.06 -3.22 -28.70
C VAL A 181 -2.25 -2.29 -28.91
N VAL A 182 -3.47 -2.83 -28.95
CA VAL A 182 -4.70 -2.03 -29.16
C VAL A 182 -4.91 -1.05 -28.02
N ARG A 183 -4.68 -1.46 -26.76
CA ARG A 183 -4.73 -0.56 -25.60
C ARG A 183 -3.74 0.59 -25.75
N GLY A 184 -2.48 0.28 -26.09
CA GLY A 184 -1.44 1.29 -26.27
C GLY A 184 -1.81 2.31 -27.35
N PHE A 185 -2.29 1.83 -28.50
CA PHE A 185 -2.76 2.67 -29.59
C PHE A 185 -3.94 3.57 -29.17
N LEU A 186 -4.99 2.99 -28.59
CA LEU A 186 -6.16 3.75 -28.15
C LEU A 186 -5.83 4.80 -27.08
N MET A 187 -4.96 4.45 -26.12
CA MET A 187 -4.51 5.39 -25.09
C MET A 187 -3.60 6.49 -25.64
N GLY A 188 -2.94 6.27 -26.79
CA GLY A 188 -2.15 7.29 -27.48
C GLY A 188 -2.99 8.24 -28.33
N VAL A 189 -4.16 7.79 -28.81
CA VAL A 189 -5.07 8.57 -29.67
C VAL A 189 -6.03 9.44 -28.84
N ILE A 190 -6.50 8.94 -27.69
CA ILE A 190 -7.46 9.61 -26.80
C ILE A 190 -6.69 10.48 -25.82
#